data_AF-A0A535J078-F1
#
_entry.id   AF-A0A535J078-F1
#
_cell.length_a   1.000
_cell.length_b   1.000
_cell.length_c   1.000
_cell.angle_alpha   90.00
_cell.angle_beta   90.00
_cell.angle_gamma   90.00
#
_symmetry.space_group_name_H-M   'P 1'
#
loop_
_entity.id
_entity.type
_entity.pdbx_description
1 polymer ?
#
loop_
_entity_poly.entity_id
_entity_poly.type
_entity_poly.pdbx_seq_one_letter_code
_entity_poly.pdbx_strand_id
1 'polypeptide(L)' 'MLISIFLHPLAFVLALINIMGRDDLTGGQKVLWAIVCILWGIGPILYFLVGGGELW' A
#
# COMPACT_ATOMS: atom_id res chain seq x y z
N MET A 1 1.15 17.26 2.18
CA MET A 1 2.38 16.81 1.49
C MET A 1 3.28 15.92 2.36
N LEU A 2 3.94 16.42 3.42
CA LEU A 2 4.91 15.60 4.19
C LEU A 2 4.28 14.37 4.86
N ILE A 3 3.11 14.56 5.48
CA ILE A 3 2.42 13.51 6.24
C ILE A 3 2.03 12.32 5.34
N SER A 4 1.48 12.57 4.16
CA SER A 4 1.07 11.52 3.22
C SER A 4 2.25 10.66 2.74
N ILE A 5 3.45 11.25 2.62
CA ILE A 5 4.68 10.54 2.26
C ILE A 5 5.10 9.52 3.32
N PHE A 6 4.78 9.77 4.59
CA PHE A 6 5.06 8.85 5.70
C PHE A 6 3.88 7.91 5.97
N LEU A 7 2.65 8.41 5.87
CA LEU A 7 1.44 7.62 6.11
C LEU A 7 1.24 6.52 5.06
N HIS A 8 1.57 6.73 3.78
CA HIS A 8 1.36 5.69 2.77
C HIS A 8 2.29 4.48 2.96
N PRO A 9 3.62 4.64 3.13
CA PRO A 9 4.51 3.52 3.46
C PRO A 9 4.13 2.84 4.78
N LEU A 10 3.74 3.62 5.79
CA LEU A 10 3.30 3.06 7.06
C LEU A 10 2.02 2.23 6.90
N ALA A 11 1.01 2.77 6.22
CA ALA A 11 -0.23 2.06 5.92
C ALA A 11 0.00 0.82 5.06
N PHE A 12 0.94 0.86 4.11
CA PHE A 12 1.33 -0.30 3.32
C PHE A 12 1.92 -1.41 4.19
N VAL A 13 2.86 -1.09 5.08
CA VAL A 13 3.45 -2.06 6.02
C VAL A 13 2.39 -2.63 6.96
N LEU A 14 1.53 -1.77 7.52
CA LEU A 14 0.43 -2.19 8.39
C LEU A 14 -0.56 -3.10 7.65
N ALA A 15 -0.85 -2.83 6.38
CA ALA A 15 -1.72 -3.66 5.57
C ALA A 15 -1.11 -5.05 5.34
N LEU A 16 0.20 -5.14 5.06
CA LEU A 16 0.89 -6.43 4.92
C LEU A 16 0.87 -7.23 6.23
N ILE A 17 1.16 -6.58 7.37
CA ILE A 17 1.10 -7.22 8.69
C ILE A 17 -0.33 -7.75 8.96
N ASN A 18 -1.35 -6.96 8.67
CA ASN A 18 -2.74 -7.33 8.84
C ASN A 18 -3.12 -8.54 7.98
N ILE A 19 -2.73 -8.58 6.70
CA ILE A 19 -2.99 -9.72 5.81
C ILE A 19 -2.32 -11.00 6.33
N MET A 20 -1.08 -10.88 6.84
CA MET A 20 -0.35 -12.02 7.38
C MET A 20 -1.02 -12.57 8.64
N GLY A 21 -1.49 -11.69 9.54
CA GLY A 21 -2.15 -12.05 10.80
C GLY A 21 -3.62 -12.48 10.67
N ARG A 22 -4.22 -12.43 9.48
CA ARG A 22 -5.58 -12.92 9.26
C ARG A 22 -5.62 -14.43 9.10
N ASP A 23 -6.22 -15.12 10.06
CA ASP A 23 -6.40 -16.58 10.03
C ASP A 23 -7.62 -17.02 9.21
N ASP A 24 -8.52 -16.09 8.91
CA ASP A 24 -9.75 -16.33 8.14
C ASP A 24 -9.54 -16.27 6.62
N LEU A 25 -8.35 -15.86 6.17
CA LEU A 25 -7.97 -15.82 4.76
C LEU A 25 -7.16 -17.04 4.36
N THR A 26 -7.56 -17.67 3.25
CA THR A 26 -6.75 -18.72 2.61
C THR A 26 -5.46 -18.14 2.02
N GLY A 27 -4.44 -18.97 1.81
CA GLY A 27 -3.16 -18.54 1.25
C GLY A 27 -3.28 -17.81 -0.10
N GLY A 28 -4.16 -18.28 -0.99
CA GLY A 28 -4.43 -17.61 -2.27
C GLY A 28 -5.06 -16.22 -2.11
N GLN A 29 -5.97 -16.06 -1.14
CA GLN A 29 -6.56 -14.76 -0.82
C GLN A 29 -5.53 -13.79 -0.23
N LYS A 30 -4.60 -14.29 0.60
CA LYS A 30 -3.49 -13.47 1.13
C LYS A 30 -2.59 -12.96 0.00
N VAL A 31 -2.25 -13.82 -0.97
CA VAL A 31 -1.44 -13.42 -2.13
C VAL A 31 -2.16 -12.38 -2.98
N LEU A 32 -3.46 -12.56 -3.26
CA LEU A 32 -4.25 -11.57 -3.99
C LEU A 32 -4.24 -10.21 -3.29
N TRP A 33 -4.47 -10.19 -1.97
CA TRP A 33 -4.45 -8.98 -1.17
C TRP A 33 -3.07 -8.32 -1.14
N ALA A 34 -1.98 -9.10 -1.09
CA ALA A 34 -0.62 -8.57 -1.18
C ALA A 34 -0.37 -7.86 -2.51
N ILE A 35 -0.85 -8.41 -3.63
CA ILE A 35 -0.75 -7.78 -4.95
C ILE A 35 -1.52 -6.45 -4.98
N VAL A 36 -2.74 -6.42 -4.46
CA VAL A 36 -3.55 -5.20 -4.36
C VAL A 36 -2.84 -4.13 -3.52
N CYS A 37 -2.24 -4.51 -2.38
CA CYS A 37 -1.48 -3.59 -1.55
C CYS A 37 -0.25 -3.02 -2.28
N ILE A 38 0.45 -3.82 -3.09
CA ILE A 38 1.61 -3.37 -3.87
C ILE A 38 1.17 -2.35 -4.93
N LEU A 39 0.10 -2.64 -5.67
CA LEU A 39 -0.45 -1.72 -6.67
C LEU A 39 -0.89 -0.39 -6.04
N TRP A 40 -1.52 -0.46 -4.87
CA TRP A 40 -1.87 0.73 -4.09
C TRP A 40 -0.64 1.51 -3.60
N GLY A 41 0.41 0.81 -3.14
CA GLY A 41 1.66 1.40 -2.68
C GLY A 41 2.47 2.12 -3.78
N ILE A 42 2.23 1.79 -5.05
CA ILE A 42 2.83 2.47 -6.20
C ILE A 42 2.15 3.82 -6.48
N GLY A 43 0.91 4.02 -6.04
CA GLY A 43 0.15 5.26 -6.26
C GLY A 43 0.93 6.53 -5.89
N PRO A 44 1.48 6.65 -4.67
CA PRO A 44 2.27 7.81 -4.25
C PRO A 44 3.52 8.06 -5.09
N ILE A 45 4.19 6.98 -5.53
CA ILE A 45 5.38 7.06 -6.38
C ILE A 45 4.99 7.60 -7.77
N LEU A 46 3.89 7.12 -8.35
CA LEU A 46 3.39 7.61 -9.64
C LEU A 46 2.96 9.07 -9.57
N TYR A 47 2.32 9.50 -8.48
CA TYR A 47 1.99 10.92 -8.30
C TYR A 47 3.24 11.80 -8.21
N PHE A 48 4.28 11.34 -7.51
CA PHE A 48 5.53 12.08 -7.42
C PHE A 48 6.24 12.16 -8.79
N LEU A 49 6.31 11.04 -9.53
CA LEU A 49 7.05 10.95 -10.79
C LEU A 49 6.30 11.51 -12.01
N VAL A 50 4.97 11.40 -12.03
CA VAL A 50 4.13 11.73 -13.21
C VAL A 50 3.23 12.93 -12.95
N GLY A 51 2.77 13.13 -11.72
CA GLY A 51 1.85 14.22 -11.34
C GLY A 51 2.51 15.55 -11.01
N GLY A 52 3.82 15.72 -11.27
CA GLY A 52 4.54 16.95 -10.96
C GLY A 52 4.76 17.22 -9.46
N GLY A 53 4.61 16.20 -8.62
CA GLY A 53 4.82 16.31 -7.17
C GLY A 53 3.62 16.80 -6.36
N GLU A 54 2.51 17.17 -7.01
CA GLU A 54 1.25 17.46 -6.32
C GLU A 54 0.49 16.15 -6.03
N LEU A 55 0.85 15.56 -4.90
CA LEU A 55 -0.02 14.63 -4.19
C LEU A 55 -1.11 15.43 -3.49
N TRP A 56 -2.38 15.10 -3.79
CA TRP A 56 -3.61 15.58 -3.16
C TRP A 56 -3.47 16.07 -1.71
#